data_AF-T1CEA5-F1
#
_entry.id   AF-T1CEA5-F1
#
_cell.length_a   1.000
_cell.length_b   1.000
_cell.length_c   1.000
_cell.angle_alpha   90.00
_cell.angle_beta   90.00
_cell.angle_gamma   90.00
#
_symmetry.space_group_name_H-M   'P 1'
#
loop_
_entity.id
_entity.type
_entity.pdbx_description
1 polymer ?
#
loop_
_entity_poly.entity_id
_entity_poly.type
_entity_poly.pdbx_seq_one_letter_code
_entity_poly.pdbx_strand_id
1 'polypeptide(L)' 'MILPSVRIGSGCVVRDAIIDEGSEVPNGMTIGVDREADAKRFLVTDNGVVLVTGEMLRRLAP' A
#
# COMPACT_ATOMS: atom_id res chain seq x y z
N MET A 1 -0.83 3.73 -9.02
CA MET A 1 -1.03 2.61 -9.95
C MET A 1 -1.49 1.38 -9.17
N ILE A 2 -2.55 0.74 -9.62
CA ILE A 2 -3.09 -0.48 -9.02
C ILE A 2 -2.97 -1.56 -10.09
N LEU A 3 -2.17 -2.61 -9.82
CA LEU A 3 -2.03 -3.73 -10.74
C LEU A 3 -3.28 -4.63 -10.73
N PRO A 4 -3.43 -5.53 -11.71
CA PRO A 4 -4.62 -6.38 -11.80
C PRO A 4 -4.83 -7.23 -10.54
N SER A 5 -6.06 -7.71 -10.35
CA SER A 5 -6.44 -8.60 -9.25
C SER A 5 -6.23 -8.05 -7.83
N VAL A 6 -5.92 -6.76 -7.69
CA VAL A 6 -5.84 -6.10 -6.38
C VAL A 6 -7.23 -5.87 -5.79
N ARG A 7 -7.39 -6.20 -4.51
CA ARG A 7 -8.58 -5.86 -3.72
C ARG A 7 -8.28 -4.70 -2.79
N ILE A 8 -9.12 -3.66 -2.82
CA ILE A 8 -9.02 -2.51 -1.92
C ILE A 8 -10.20 -2.54 -0.97
N GLY A 9 -9.91 -2.57 0.33
CA GLY A 9 -10.91 -2.51 1.38
C GLY A 9 -11.68 -1.18 1.42
N SER A 10 -12.82 -1.18 2.12
CA SER A 10 -13.63 0.01 2.29
C SER A 10 -12.89 1.09 3.11
N GLY A 11 -13.04 2.35 2.70
CA GLY A 11 -12.48 3.50 3.43
C GLY A 11 -10.96 3.66 3.31
N CYS A 12 -10.31 2.98 2.35
CA CYS A 12 -8.89 3.18 2.10
C CYS A 12 -8.61 4.52 1.44
N VAL A 13 -7.44 5.07 1.72
CA VAL A 13 -6.88 6.22 0.99
C VAL A 13 -5.56 5.78 0.38
N VAL A 14 -5.48 5.81 -0.95
CA VAL A 14 -4.28 5.42 -1.70
C VAL A 14 -3.88 6.58 -2.60
N ARG A 15 -2.69 7.13 -2.37
CA ARG A 15 -2.09 8.21 -3.17
C ARG A 15 -0.66 7.83 -3.53
N ASP A 16 -0.20 8.25 -4.70
CA ASP A 16 1.20 8.08 -5.14
C ASP A 16 1.80 6.69 -4.83
N ALA A 17 1.00 5.63 -5.03
CA ALA A 17 1.38 4.27 -4.66
C ALA A 17 1.25 3.31 -5.84
N ILE A 18 2.10 2.29 -5.86
CA ILE A 18 2.09 1.14 -6.75
C ILE A 18 1.72 -0.08 -5.90
N ILE A 19 0.58 -0.70 -6.18
CA ILE A 19 0.13 -1.91 -5.49
C ILE A 19 0.31 -3.11 -6.42
N ASP A 20 1.06 -4.10 -5.96
CA ASP A 20 1.42 -5.30 -6.70
C ASP A 20 0.22 -6.22 -6.96
N GLU A 21 0.28 -6.98 -8.05
CA GLU A 21 -0.82 -7.84 -8.50
C GLU A 21 -1.28 -8.81 -7.41
N GLY A 22 -2.61 -8.98 -7.29
CA GLY A 22 -3.19 -9.90 -6.30
C GLY A 22 -3.11 -9.45 -4.84
N SER A 23 -2.62 -8.24 -4.56
CA SER A 23 -2.55 -7.70 -3.20
C SER A 23 -3.95 -7.38 -2.62
N GLU A 24 -4.08 -7.50 -1.30
CA GLU A 24 -5.32 -7.21 -0.58
C GLU A 24 -5.08 -6.12 0.46
N VAL A 25 -5.56 -4.91 0.18
CA VAL A 25 -5.43 -3.77 1.08
C VAL A 25 -6.55 -3.81 2.13
N PRO A 26 -6.24 -3.85 3.43
CA PRO A 26 -7.23 -3.89 4.50
C PRO A 26 -8.09 -2.63 4.58
N ASN A 27 -9.30 -2.76 5.12
CA ASN A 27 -10.22 -1.64 5.35
C ASN A 27 -9.56 -0.51 6.15
N GLY A 28 -9.85 0.74 5.76
CA GLY A 28 -9.35 1.93 6.45
C GLY A 28 -7.84 2.18 6.30
N MET A 29 -7.11 1.39 5.51
CA MET A 29 -5.68 1.60 5.33
C MET A 29 -5.39 2.89 4.55
N THR A 30 -4.40 3.62 5.01
CA THR A 30 -3.89 4.83 4.34
C THR A 30 -2.48 4.58 3.83
N ILE A 31 -2.26 4.82 2.53
CA ILE A 31 -1.02 4.55 1.79
C ILE A 31 -0.67 5.76 0.91
N GLY A 32 0.56 6.26 1.02
CA GLY A 32 1.09 7.40 0.28
C GLY A 32 0.54 8.75 0.72
N VAL A 33 0.19 8.86 2.00
CA VAL A 33 -0.30 10.11 2.62
C VAL A 33 0.71 10.65 3.62
N ASP A 34 1.38 9.77 4.36
CA ASP A 34 2.43 10.11 5.32
C ASP A 34 3.68 9.31 4.99
N ARG A 35 4.67 10.01 4.44
CA ARG A 35 5.91 9.41 3.96
C ARG A 35 6.66 8.64 5.05
N GLU A 36 6.68 9.15 6.29
CA GLU A 36 7.40 8.50 7.39
C GLU A 36 6.66 7.26 7.86
N ALA A 37 5.32 7.31 7.96
CA ALA A 37 4.51 6.16 8.30
C ALA A 37 4.52 5.08 7.21
N ASP A 38 4.57 5.49 5.95
CA ASP A 38 4.65 4.59 4.80
C ASP A 38 6.03 3.90 4.71
N ALA A 39 7.12 4.62 4.97
CA ALA A 39 8.47 4.05 4.97
C ALA A 39 8.70 3.00 6.06
N LYS A 40 7.89 3.02 7.14
CA LYS A 40 7.92 1.99 8.19
C LYS A 40 7.23 0.68 7.77
N ARG A 41 6.35 0.74 6.77
CA ARG A 41 5.45 -0.36 6.38
C ARG A 41 5.76 -0.91 4.99
N PHE A 42 6.25 -0.06 4.09
CA PHE A 42 6.39 -0.30 2.66
C PHE A 42 7.69 0.30 2.12
N LEU A 43 8.01 -0.01 0.86
CA LEU A 43 9.13 0.63 0.18
C LEU A 43 8.69 2.00 -0.35
N VAL A 44 9.42 3.06 0.01
CA VAL A 44 9.15 4.41 -0.49
C VAL A 44 10.34 4.88 -1.31
N THR A 45 10.09 5.24 -2.56
CA THR A 45 11.12 5.78 -3.46
C THR A 45 11.50 7.23 -3.08
N ASP A 46 12.64 7.71 -3.55
CA ASP A 46 13.07 9.10 -3.30
C ASP A 46 12.03 10.11 -3.77
N ASN A 47 11.40 9.86 -4.92
CA ASN A 47 10.33 10.69 -5.49
C ASN A 47 8.99 10.60 -4.74
N GLY A 48 8.89 9.78 -3.68
CA GLY A 48 7.71 9.69 -2.82
C GLY A 48 6.67 8.66 -3.25
N VAL A 49 6.98 7.85 -4.27
CA VAL A 49 6.10 6.75 -4.68
C VAL A 49 6.24 5.58 -3.72
N VAL A 50 5.11 5.07 -3.22
CA VAL A 50 5.05 3.91 -2.31
C VAL A 50 4.84 2.62 -3.08
N LEU A 51 5.74 1.64 -2.97
CA LEU A 51 5.56 0.30 -3.51
C LEU A 51 5.03 -0.63 -2.41
N VAL A 52 3.89 -1.28 -2.70
CA VAL A 52 3.18 -2.17 -1.79
C VAL A 52 3.07 -3.55 -2.43
N THR A 53 3.54 -4.59 -1.73
CA THR A 53 3.38 -5.98 -2.14
C THR A 53 2.47 -6.75 -1.19
N GLY A 54 1.88 -7.83 -1.68
CA GLY A 54 1.05 -8.71 -0.84
C GLY A 54 1.81 -9.28 0.36
N GLU A 55 3.14 -9.49 0.26
CA GLU A 55 3.96 -9.92 1.38
C GLU A 55 4.07 -8.84 2.47
N MET A 56 4.30 -7.59 2.08
CA MET A 56 4.35 -6.47 3.02
C MET A 56 3.02 -6.34 3.77
N LEU A 57 1.90 -6.45 3.06
CA LEU A 57 0.56 -6.40 3.66
C LEU A 57 0.32 -7.56 4.63
N ARG A 58 0.74 -8.79 4.27
CA ARG A 58 0.62 -9.97 5.15
C ARG A 58 1.43 -9.84 6.45
N ARG A 59 2.58 -9.15 6.43
CA ARG A 59 3.38 -8.89 7.64
C ARG A 59 2.71 -7.93 8.61
N LEU A 60 1.77 -7.10 8.13
CA LEU A 60 1.03 -6.12 8.93
C LEU A 60 -0.31 -6.68 9.41
N ALA A 61 -0.82 -7.73 8.77
CA ALA A 61 -1.99 -8.44 9.23
C ALA A 61 -1.65 -9.23 10.51
N PRO A 62 -2.55 -9.25 11.51
CA PRO A 62 -2.40 -10.08 12.70
C PRO A 62 -2.47 -11.58 12.38
#